data_AF-A0A1G6QLZ8-F1
#
_entry.id   AF-A0A1G6QLZ8-F1
#
_cell.length_a   1.000
_cell.length_b   1.000
_cell.length_c   1.000
_cell.angle_alpha   90.00
_cell.angle_beta   90.00
_cell.angle_gamma   90.00
#
_symmetry.space_group_name_H-M   'P 1'
#
loop_
_entity.id
_entity.type
_entity.pdbx_description
1 polymer ?
#
loop_
_entity_poly.entity_id
_entity_poly.type
_entity_poly.pdbx_seq_one_letter_code
_entity_poly.pdbx_strand_id
1 'polypeptide(L)'
;MTPDSAPPPASSAAVHVLTHGYADMSPTPWSVASTVTYIRDGDTHVIVDPGLVSGPNSILDPLRELGVRPEDITDIIFSHHHPDHTVNAALFPQARMHDHMAIYRNDTWLSRPAEGFEISSSIRLLETPGHTPQDITTLVETAEDTVALSHLWWFQAGPPEDPLATDGAALRAGRERVLDLATLIIPGHGAPFVPDASTPR
;
A
#
# COMPACT_ATOMS: atom_id res chain seq x y z
N MET A 1 15.58 27.24 29.13
CA MET A 1 14.43 26.31 29.26
C MET A 1 13.95 26.02 27.85
N THR A 2 14.44 24.92 27.29
CA THR A 2 13.91 24.34 26.05
C THR A 2 12.51 23.79 26.36
N PRO A 3 11.50 23.98 25.50
CA PRO A 3 10.22 23.35 25.73
C PRO A 3 10.43 21.84 25.62
N ASP A 4 10.00 21.16 26.66
CA ASP A 4 9.86 19.71 26.75
C ASP A 4 8.98 19.27 25.57
N SER A 5 9.59 18.68 24.54
CA SER A 5 8.80 18.10 23.45
C SER A 5 8.09 16.90 24.05
N ALA A 6 6.76 16.98 24.16
CA ALA A 6 5.95 15.83 24.52
C ALA A 6 6.40 14.62 23.66
N PRO A 7 6.52 13.42 24.26
CA PRO A 7 6.81 12.22 23.47
C PRO A 7 5.79 12.14 22.32
N PRO A 8 6.20 11.72 21.12
CA PRO A 8 5.27 11.56 20.01
C PRO A 8 4.10 10.69 20.49
N PRO A 9 2.85 11.02 20.12
CA PRO A 9 1.71 10.19 20.47
C PRO A 9 2.02 8.75 20.04
N ALA A 10 1.69 7.77 20.90
CA ALA A 10 1.82 6.36 20.55
C ALA A 10 1.12 6.14 19.19
N SER A 11 1.80 5.45 18.27
CA SER A 11 1.27 5.16 16.92
C SER A 11 -0.15 4.60 17.02
N SER A 12 -1.10 5.32 16.43
CA SER A 12 -2.54 5.03 16.55
C SER A 12 -3.14 4.40 15.31
N ALA A 13 -2.33 4.13 14.28
CA ALA A 13 -2.89 3.64 13.02
C ALA A 13 -3.48 2.23 13.18
N ALA A 14 -4.67 2.05 12.62
CA ALA A 14 -5.29 0.75 12.45
C ALA A 14 -5.25 0.37 10.96
N VAL A 15 -4.86 -0.88 10.68
CA VAL A 15 -4.74 -1.42 9.32
C VAL A 15 -5.75 -2.54 9.13
N HIS A 16 -6.54 -2.47 8.06
CA HIS A 16 -7.61 -3.40 7.75
C HIS A 16 -7.49 -3.86 6.30
N VAL A 17 -7.14 -5.12 6.07
CA VAL A 17 -7.18 -5.68 4.71
C VAL A 17 -8.64 -5.92 4.32
N LEU A 18 -9.08 -5.26 3.26
CA LEU A 18 -10.45 -5.32 2.77
C LEU A 18 -10.63 -6.49 1.80
N THR A 19 -9.61 -6.76 0.97
CA THR A 19 -9.60 -7.83 -0.02
C THR A 19 -8.19 -8.40 -0.13
N HIS A 20 -8.06 -9.72 -0.08
CA HIS A 20 -6.81 -10.38 -0.44
C HIS A 20 -6.70 -10.42 -1.97
N GLY A 21 -5.59 -9.91 -2.50
CA GLY A 21 -5.35 -9.96 -3.93
C GLY A 21 -5.06 -11.37 -4.44
N TYR A 22 -4.93 -11.48 -5.74
CA TYR A 22 -4.58 -12.72 -6.44
C TYR A 22 -3.95 -12.38 -7.79
N ALA A 23 -3.14 -13.29 -8.33
CA ALA A 23 -2.58 -13.20 -9.67
C ALA A 23 -2.46 -14.62 -10.27
N ASP A 24 -3.34 -14.95 -11.19
CA ASP A 24 -3.33 -16.19 -11.97
C ASP A 24 -3.32 -15.86 -13.47
N MET A 25 -2.14 -16.06 -14.06
CA MET A 25 -1.87 -15.82 -15.48
C MET A 25 -2.01 -17.10 -16.34
N SER A 26 -2.49 -18.21 -15.78
CA SER A 26 -2.62 -19.48 -16.50
C SER A 26 -3.87 -19.59 -17.40
N PRO A 27 -5.08 -19.12 -17.03
CA PRO A 27 -6.24 -19.13 -17.91
C PRO A 27 -6.33 -17.85 -18.75
N THR A 28 -6.86 -17.88 -19.97
CA THR A 28 -7.21 -16.65 -20.72
C THR A 28 -8.72 -16.48 -20.75
N PRO A 29 -9.28 -15.35 -20.26
CA PRO A 29 -8.57 -14.20 -19.68
C PRO A 29 -7.94 -14.49 -18.31
N TRP A 30 -6.83 -13.81 -17.99
CA TRP A 30 -6.15 -13.87 -16.68
C TRP A 30 -7.04 -13.33 -15.57
N SER A 31 -6.77 -13.75 -14.33
CA SER A 31 -7.41 -13.21 -13.13
C SER A 31 -6.35 -12.56 -12.25
N VAL A 32 -6.46 -11.25 -12.03
CA VAL A 32 -5.55 -10.50 -11.17
C VAL A 32 -6.32 -9.46 -10.38
N ALA A 33 -5.93 -9.20 -9.14
CA ALA A 33 -6.43 -8.13 -8.29
C ALA A 33 -5.38 -7.80 -7.22
N SER A 34 -5.28 -6.53 -6.82
CA SER A 34 -4.43 -6.12 -5.72
C SER A 34 -4.99 -6.54 -4.35
N THR A 35 -4.12 -6.56 -3.35
CA THR A 35 -4.52 -6.58 -1.94
C THR A 35 -4.97 -5.18 -1.53
N VAL A 36 -6.29 -4.96 -1.45
CA VAL A 36 -6.83 -3.65 -1.08
C VAL A 36 -6.83 -3.52 0.43
N THR A 37 -6.26 -2.42 0.94
CA THR A 37 -6.14 -2.17 2.38
C THR A 37 -6.66 -0.80 2.74
N TYR A 38 -7.38 -0.73 3.87
CA TYR A 38 -7.79 0.51 4.52
C TYR A 38 -6.93 0.78 5.74
N ILE A 39 -6.47 2.02 5.90
CA ILE A 39 -5.69 2.49 7.05
C ILE A 39 -6.41 3.68 7.66
N ARG A 40 -6.51 3.70 8.99
CA ARG A 40 -7.05 4.82 9.76
C ARG A 40 -6.02 5.33 10.75
N ASP A 41 -5.69 6.60 10.68
CA ASP A 41 -4.87 7.31 11.67
C ASP A 41 -5.50 8.66 12.02
N GLY A 42 -6.25 8.72 13.12
CA GLY A 42 -7.05 9.88 13.47
C GLY A 42 -8.09 10.23 12.39
N ASP A 43 -7.95 11.43 11.82
CA ASP A 43 -8.78 11.94 10.71
C ASP A 43 -8.22 11.56 9.32
N THR A 44 -7.06 10.90 9.24
CA THR A 44 -6.48 10.40 7.99
C THR A 44 -7.01 9.01 7.69
N HIS A 45 -7.70 8.87 6.56
CA HIS A 45 -8.37 7.66 6.11
C HIS A 45 -7.84 7.29 4.72
N VAL A 46 -7.08 6.21 4.62
CA VAL A 46 -6.31 5.86 3.43
C VAL A 46 -6.82 4.56 2.82
N ILE A 47 -6.95 4.53 1.50
CA ILE A 47 -7.07 3.30 0.72
C ILE A 47 -5.79 3.06 -0.07
N VAL A 48 -5.24 1.85 0.02
CA VAL A 48 -4.08 1.44 -0.76
C VAL A 48 -4.52 0.46 -1.84
N ASP A 49 -4.09 0.74 -3.08
CA ASP A 49 -4.27 -0.08 -4.28
C ASP A 49 -5.70 -0.62 -4.51
N PRO A 50 -6.71 0.22 -4.81
CA PRO A 50 -8.07 -0.26 -5.06
C PRO A 50 -8.25 -0.81 -6.49
N GLY A 51 -7.45 -1.78 -6.96
CA GLY A 51 -7.45 -2.21 -8.36
C GLY A 51 -7.96 -3.64 -8.62
N LEU A 52 -8.55 -3.82 -9.82
CA LEU A 52 -9.13 -5.05 -10.42
C LEU A 52 -9.83 -6.12 -9.55
N VAL A 53 -10.25 -5.80 -8.32
CA VAL A 53 -11.09 -6.70 -7.51
C VAL A 53 -12.30 -7.19 -8.32
N SER A 54 -12.85 -8.35 -7.93
CA SER A 54 -13.94 -9.03 -8.68
C SER A 54 -15.20 -8.18 -8.87
N GLY A 55 -15.36 -7.15 -8.03
CA GLY A 55 -16.29 -6.05 -8.21
C GLY A 55 -16.15 -5.01 -7.09
N PRO A 56 -16.70 -3.80 -7.27
CA PRO A 56 -16.56 -2.69 -6.31
C PRO A 56 -16.97 -3.06 -4.87
N ASN A 57 -17.97 -3.93 -4.72
CA ASN A 57 -18.45 -4.37 -3.42
C ASN A 57 -17.41 -5.14 -2.60
N SER A 58 -16.40 -5.73 -3.24
CA SER A 58 -15.26 -6.34 -2.52
C SER A 58 -14.50 -5.32 -1.67
N ILE A 59 -14.59 -4.04 -2.02
CA ILE A 59 -13.99 -2.93 -1.28
C ILE A 59 -15.05 -2.22 -0.41
N LEU A 60 -16.23 -1.96 -0.99
CA LEU A 60 -17.25 -1.13 -0.34
C LEU A 60 -17.98 -1.82 0.82
N ASP A 61 -18.26 -3.12 0.70
CA ASP A 61 -18.95 -3.86 1.77
C ASP A 61 -18.11 -3.95 3.06
N PRO A 62 -16.83 -4.37 3.04
CA PRO A 62 -16.01 -4.39 4.25
C PRO A 62 -15.74 -2.98 4.82
N LEU A 63 -15.62 -1.94 3.99
CA LEU A 63 -15.55 -0.56 4.50
C LEU A 63 -16.82 -0.15 5.25
N ARG A 64 -17.99 -0.51 4.73
CA ARG A 64 -19.28 -0.25 5.39
C ARG A 64 -19.38 -0.98 6.73
N GLU A 65 -18.87 -2.20 6.83
CA GLU A 65 -18.81 -2.96 8.09
C GLU A 65 -17.94 -2.27 9.15
N LEU A 66 -16.90 -1.55 8.72
CA LEU A 66 -16.08 -0.68 9.57
C LEU A 66 -16.74 0.68 9.87
N GLY A 67 -17.93 0.94 9.34
CA GLY A 67 -18.65 2.20 9.50
C GLY A 67 -18.05 3.37 8.71
N VAL A 68 -17.26 3.08 7.68
CA VAL A 68 -16.57 4.07 6.85
C VAL A 68 -17.27 4.21 5.51
N ARG A 69 -17.59 5.43 5.11
CA ARG A 69 -18.15 5.70 3.79
C ARG A 69 -17.05 6.01 2.78
N PRO A 70 -17.31 5.83 1.47
CA PRO A 70 -16.34 6.20 0.45
C PRO A 70 -15.97 7.70 0.46
N GLU A 71 -16.89 8.57 0.88
CA GLU A 71 -16.63 10.01 1.00
C GLU A 71 -15.76 10.38 2.22
N ASP A 72 -15.60 9.48 3.18
CA ASP A 72 -14.76 9.69 4.36
C ASP A 72 -13.29 9.38 4.07
N ILE A 73 -12.97 8.76 2.92
CA ILE A 73 -11.59 8.48 2.51
C ILE A 73 -10.91 9.79 2.10
N THR A 74 -9.81 10.10 2.77
CA THR A 74 -9.03 11.33 2.56
C THR A 74 -7.92 11.13 1.54
N ASP A 75 -7.37 9.92 1.44
CA ASP A 75 -6.19 9.60 0.66
C ASP A 75 -6.33 8.25 -0.05
N ILE A 76 -5.85 8.19 -1.29
CA ILE A 76 -5.59 6.94 -2.01
C ILE A 76 -4.10 6.88 -2.30
N ILE A 77 -3.47 5.74 -2.04
CA ILE A 77 -2.07 5.50 -2.40
C ILE A 77 -2.04 4.43 -3.48
N PHE A 78 -1.29 4.72 -4.55
CA PHE A 78 -0.93 3.73 -5.56
C PHE A 78 0.50 3.26 -5.29
N SER A 79 0.69 1.97 -5.05
CA SER A 79 2.02 1.37 -5.01
C SER A 79 2.73 1.56 -6.35
N HIS A 80 2.00 1.45 -7.46
CA HIS A 80 2.43 1.75 -8.82
C HIS A 80 1.20 1.85 -9.75
N HIS A 81 1.45 2.04 -11.05
CA HIS A 81 0.41 2.43 -12.02
C HIS A 81 -0.20 1.30 -12.86
N HIS A 82 -0.01 0.03 -12.50
CA HIS A 82 -0.74 -1.00 -13.21
C HIS A 82 -2.25 -0.91 -12.91
N PRO A 83 -3.12 -1.26 -13.87
CA PRO A 83 -4.57 -1.15 -13.69
C PRO A 83 -5.06 -1.90 -12.47
N ASP A 84 -4.51 -3.07 -12.20
CA ASP A 84 -4.86 -3.93 -11.08
C ASP A 84 -4.52 -3.39 -9.70
N HIS A 85 -3.91 -2.20 -9.63
CA HIS A 85 -3.73 -1.43 -8.40
C HIS A 85 -4.54 -0.11 -8.39
N THR A 86 -5.12 0.31 -9.52
CA THR A 86 -5.62 1.70 -9.68
C THR A 86 -7.10 1.81 -10.07
N VAL A 87 -7.72 0.82 -10.73
CA VAL A 87 -8.97 1.06 -11.49
C VAL A 87 -10.15 1.60 -10.68
N ASN A 88 -10.27 1.23 -9.39
CA ASN A 88 -11.41 1.64 -8.57
C ASN A 88 -11.12 2.89 -7.72
N ALA A 89 -10.06 3.66 -8.02
CA ALA A 89 -9.78 4.90 -7.32
C ALA A 89 -10.96 5.89 -7.34
N ALA A 90 -11.73 5.90 -8.44
CA ALA A 90 -12.91 6.75 -8.60
C ALA A 90 -14.08 6.43 -7.63
N LEU A 91 -14.02 5.33 -6.87
CA LEU A 91 -14.99 5.04 -5.81
C LEU A 91 -14.91 6.04 -4.65
N PHE A 92 -13.79 6.77 -4.50
CA PHE A 92 -13.51 7.63 -3.35
C PHE A 92 -13.38 9.11 -3.78
N PRO A 93 -14.51 9.82 -3.99
CA PRO A 93 -14.52 11.08 -4.72
C PRO A 93 -13.89 12.27 -3.97
N GLN A 94 -13.67 12.16 -2.66
CA GLN A 94 -13.08 13.24 -1.86
C GLN A 94 -11.56 13.13 -1.68
N ALA A 95 -11.02 11.94 -1.99
CA ALA A 95 -9.65 11.61 -1.70
C ALA A 95 -8.68 12.35 -2.63
N ARG A 96 -7.54 12.75 -2.08
CA ARG A 96 -6.34 13.05 -2.88
C ARG A 96 -5.60 11.74 -3.16
N MET A 97 -4.98 11.64 -4.32
CA MET A 97 -4.25 10.44 -4.75
C MET A 97 -2.75 10.69 -4.66
N HIS A 98 -1.99 9.71 -4.19
CA HIS A 98 -0.54 9.76 -4.06
C HIS A 98 0.08 8.66 -4.91
N ASP A 99 1.15 9.01 -5.60
CA ASP A 99 2.04 8.07 -6.28
C ASP A 99 3.51 8.44 -6.02
N HIS A 100 4.43 7.83 -6.78
CA HIS A 100 5.86 8.10 -6.68
C HIS A 100 6.30 9.55 -6.93
N MET A 101 5.51 10.37 -7.64
CA MET A 101 5.97 11.66 -8.18
C MET A 101 5.10 12.87 -7.78
N ALA A 102 3.87 12.66 -7.31
CA ALA A 102 2.97 13.74 -7.01
C ALA A 102 1.80 13.38 -6.09
N ILE A 103 1.08 14.43 -5.69
CA ILE A 103 -0.29 14.36 -5.16
C ILE A 103 -1.25 14.92 -6.21
N TYR A 104 -2.36 14.22 -6.43
CA TYR A 104 -3.44 14.63 -7.32
C TYR A 104 -4.72 14.90 -6.55
N ARG A 105 -5.44 15.95 -6.92
CA ARG A 105 -6.82 16.16 -6.47
C ARG A 105 -7.57 17.04 -7.46
N ASN A 106 -8.70 16.56 -7.97
CA ASN A 106 -9.46 17.24 -9.02
C ASN A 106 -8.58 17.58 -10.23
N ASP A 107 -8.35 18.87 -10.49
CA ASP A 107 -7.51 19.42 -11.55
C ASP A 107 -6.12 19.88 -11.06
N THR A 108 -5.78 19.57 -9.80
CA THR A 108 -4.51 19.97 -9.19
C THR A 108 -3.48 18.85 -9.22
N TRP A 109 -2.25 19.24 -9.52
CA TRP A 109 -1.05 18.42 -9.51
C TRP A 109 -0.02 19.09 -8.60
N LEU A 110 0.45 18.38 -7.56
CA LEU A 110 1.54 18.83 -6.70
C LEU A 110 2.71 17.86 -6.80
N SER A 111 3.75 18.23 -7.57
CA SER A 111 4.96 17.42 -7.72
C SER A 111 5.71 17.28 -6.40
N ARG A 112 6.04 16.05 -6.03
CA ARG A 112 6.84 15.73 -4.85
C ARG A 112 7.30 14.27 -4.91
N PRO A 113 8.57 13.96 -4.57
CA PRO A 113 9.06 12.57 -4.49
C PRO A 113 8.42 11.79 -3.33
N ALA A 114 8.07 10.53 -3.53
CA ALA A 114 7.46 9.72 -2.48
C ALA A 114 8.42 9.42 -1.32
N GLU A 115 9.73 9.34 -1.56
CA GLU A 115 10.71 8.95 -0.55
C GLU A 115 10.63 9.82 0.73
N GLY A 116 10.28 9.16 1.85
CA GLY A 116 10.19 9.78 3.17
C GLY A 116 8.98 10.68 3.36
N PHE A 117 8.02 10.72 2.44
CA PHE A 117 6.84 11.54 2.61
C PHE A 117 5.88 10.98 3.66
N GLU A 118 5.55 11.80 4.66
CA GLU A 118 4.58 11.48 5.71
C GLU A 118 3.17 11.94 5.31
N ILE A 119 2.24 11.00 5.17
CA ILE A 119 0.81 11.30 4.99
C ILE A 119 0.20 11.71 6.33
N SER A 120 0.61 11.03 7.39
CA SER A 120 0.33 11.33 8.80
C SER A 120 1.55 10.96 9.66
N SER A 121 1.47 11.15 10.98
CA SER A 121 2.55 10.77 11.91
C SER A 121 2.86 9.27 11.91
N SER A 122 1.92 8.44 11.45
CA SER A 122 2.05 6.97 11.47
C SER A 122 2.14 6.37 10.07
N ILE A 123 2.00 7.16 8.99
CA ILE A 123 1.94 6.67 7.61
C ILE A 123 2.96 7.41 6.75
N ARG A 124 3.92 6.69 6.19
CA ARG A 124 4.94 7.25 5.28
C ARG A 124 5.14 6.43 4.02
N LEU A 125 5.61 7.09 2.97
CA LEU A 125 5.94 6.47 1.69
C LEU A 125 7.46 6.28 1.57
N LEU A 126 7.87 5.17 0.95
CA LEU A 126 9.25 4.86 0.61
C LEU A 126 9.32 4.51 -0.88
N GLU A 127 10.32 5.02 -1.59
CA GLU A 127 10.57 4.57 -2.96
C GLU A 127 11.23 3.18 -2.92
N THR A 128 10.63 2.23 -3.62
CA THR A 128 11.05 0.82 -3.65
C THR A 128 10.98 0.28 -5.07
N PRO A 129 11.73 0.88 -6.03
CA PRO A 129 11.68 0.49 -7.43
C PRO A 129 12.12 -0.97 -7.62
N GLY A 130 11.56 -1.64 -8.62
CA GLY A 130 11.96 -3.00 -8.96
C GLY A 130 11.02 -3.64 -9.95
N HIS A 131 9.77 -3.90 -9.53
CA HIS A 131 8.75 -4.41 -10.45
C HIS A 131 8.50 -3.36 -11.53
N THR A 132 8.22 -2.14 -11.12
CA THR A 132 8.34 -0.94 -11.95
C THR A 132 9.36 0.05 -11.36
N PRO A 133 9.92 0.97 -12.16
CA PRO A 133 10.75 2.06 -11.63
C PRO A 133 9.96 3.05 -10.75
N GLN A 134 8.63 2.98 -10.74
CA GLN A 134 7.73 3.87 -10.01
C GLN A 134 7.17 3.23 -8.74
N ASP A 135 7.64 2.05 -8.35
CA ASP A 135 7.10 1.36 -7.18
C ASP A 135 7.42 2.09 -5.88
N ILE A 136 6.40 2.19 -5.03
CA ILE A 136 6.51 2.68 -3.66
C ILE A 136 5.96 1.67 -2.66
N THR A 137 6.47 1.76 -1.43
CA THR A 137 5.96 1.04 -0.26
C THR A 137 5.30 2.02 0.69
N THR A 138 4.12 1.68 1.19
CA THR A 138 3.47 2.40 2.30
C THR A 138 3.88 1.73 3.60
N LEU A 139 4.57 2.46 4.46
CA LEU A 139 4.92 2.00 5.80
C LEU A 139 3.95 2.61 6.81
N VAL A 140 3.40 1.77 7.67
CA VAL A 140 2.41 2.15 8.69
C VAL A 140 2.90 1.69 10.06
N GLU A 141 3.06 2.62 10.98
CA GLU A 141 3.32 2.32 12.39
C GLU A 141 1.98 2.11 13.10
N THR A 142 1.78 0.93 13.67
CA THR A 142 0.63 0.60 14.54
C THR A 142 1.10 0.47 15.98
N ALA A 143 0.19 0.16 16.91
CA ALA A 143 0.56 -0.05 18.32
C ALA A 143 1.48 -1.29 18.53
N GLU A 144 1.42 -2.27 17.63
CA GLU A 144 2.07 -3.58 17.78
C GLU A 144 3.12 -3.86 16.70
N ASP A 145 2.88 -3.36 15.48
CA ASP A 145 3.64 -3.69 14.28
C ASP A 145 4.03 -2.46 13.45
N THR A 146 5.14 -2.61 12.73
CA THR A 146 5.45 -1.79 11.56
C THR A 146 5.01 -2.56 10.31
N VAL A 147 3.95 -2.09 9.65
CA VAL A 147 3.32 -2.76 8.51
C VAL A 147 3.81 -2.17 7.20
N ALA A 148 4.30 -2.99 6.28
CA ALA A 148 4.65 -2.58 4.92
C ALA A 148 3.62 -3.09 3.91
N LEU A 149 2.96 -2.18 3.20
CA LEU A 149 2.13 -2.50 2.04
C LEU A 149 2.95 -2.24 0.78
N SER A 150 3.24 -3.31 0.02
CA SER A 150 4.24 -3.25 -1.04
C SER A 150 4.01 -4.28 -2.13
N HIS A 151 4.35 -3.93 -3.37
CA HIS A 151 4.39 -4.89 -4.48
C HIS A 151 5.78 -5.53 -4.69
N LEU A 152 6.73 -5.33 -3.77
CA LEU A 152 8.01 -6.06 -3.75
C LEU A 152 7.82 -7.59 -3.70
N TRP A 153 6.67 -8.05 -3.20
CA TRP A 153 6.22 -9.44 -3.23
C TRP A 153 4.82 -9.53 -3.83
N TRP A 154 4.58 -10.51 -4.70
CA TRP A 154 3.23 -10.84 -5.15
C TRP A 154 2.47 -11.58 -4.05
N PHE A 155 3.08 -12.64 -3.51
CA PHE A 155 2.58 -13.47 -2.43
C PHE A 155 3.68 -13.72 -1.40
N GLN A 156 3.32 -14.20 -0.20
CA GLN A 156 4.32 -14.64 0.81
C GLN A 156 5.31 -15.67 0.23
N ALA A 157 4.81 -16.67 -0.50
CA ALA A 157 5.62 -17.77 -1.03
C ALA A 157 6.34 -17.43 -2.34
N GLY A 158 6.19 -16.21 -2.87
CA GLY A 158 6.89 -15.76 -4.05
C GLY A 158 5.99 -15.13 -5.13
N PRO A 159 6.42 -15.18 -6.40
CA PRO A 159 7.62 -15.88 -6.86
C PRO A 159 8.91 -15.30 -6.25
N PRO A 160 9.96 -16.12 -5.99
CA PRO A 160 11.21 -15.63 -5.41
C PRO A 160 11.92 -14.60 -6.28
N GLU A 161 11.83 -14.74 -7.60
CA GLU A 161 12.19 -13.72 -8.57
C GLU A 161 10.91 -13.29 -9.27
N ASP A 162 10.67 -11.99 -9.36
CA ASP A 162 9.52 -11.47 -10.08
C ASP A 162 9.77 -11.59 -11.60
N PRO A 163 8.98 -12.40 -12.33
CA PRO A 163 9.19 -12.59 -13.75
C PRO A 163 8.79 -11.37 -14.61
N LEU A 164 8.07 -10.40 -14.05
CA LEU A 164 7.61 -9.19 -14.71
C LEU A 164 8.42 -7.95 -14.30
N ALA A 165 9.33 -8.09 -13.34
CA ALA A 165 10.10 -6.95 -12.86
C ALA A 165 11.03 -6.34 -13.92
N THR A 166 11.03 -5.02 -13.97
CA THR A 166 11.91 -4.24 -14.85
C THR A 166 13.36 -4.18 -14.35
N ASP A 167 13.58 -4.28 -13.03
CA ASP A 167 14.90 -4.33 -12.41
C ASP A 167 14.90 -5.25 -11.16
N GLY A 168 15.32 -6.50 -11.34
CA GLY A 168 15.40 -7.46 -10.25
C GLY A 168 16.47 -7.12 -9.18
N ALA A 169 17.49 -6.33 -9.50
CA ALA A 169 18.48 -5.90 -8.50
C ALA A 169 17.91 -4.81 -7.59
N ALA A 170 17.19 -3.84 -8.16
CA ALA A 170 16.46 -2.83 -7.41
C ALA A 170 15.34 -3.47 -6.55
N LEU A 171 14.61 -4.44 -7.11
CA LEU A 171 13.59 -5.20 -6.37
C LEU A 171 14.17 -5.87 -5.12
N ARG A 172 15.30 -6.58 -5.24
CA ARG A 172 15.98 -7.21 -4.10
C ARG A 172 16.45 -6.18 -3.06
N ALA A 173 17.05 -5.08 -3.51
CA ALA A 173 17.44 -4.00 -2.59
C ALA A 173 16.24 -3.41 -1.84
N GLY A 174 15.09 -3.26 -2.50
CA GLY A 174 13.83 -2.85 -1.89
C GLY A 174 13.32 -3.85 -0.85
N ARG A 175 13.35 -5.15 -1.17
CA ARG A 175 12.97 -6.22 -0.23
C ARG A 175 13.85 -6.23 1.01
N GLU A 176 15.17 -6.18 0.85
CA GLU A 176 16.11 -6.10 1.98
C GLU A 176 15.80 -4.89 2.86
N ARG A 177 15.64 -3.71 2.24
CA ARG A 177 15.29 -2.46 2.94
C ARG A 177 13.99 -2.58 3.73
N VAL A 178 12.94 -3.15 3.14
CA VAL A 178 11.63 -3.30 3.80
C VAL A 178 11.67 -4.35 4.90
N LEU A 179 12.41 -5.45 4.72
CA LEU A 179 12.58 -6.48 5.75
C LEU A 179 13.35 -6.00 6.98
N ASP A 180 14.21 -4.99 6.83
CA ASP A 180 14.90 -4.35 7.95
C ASP A 180 13.97 -3.42 8.76
N LEU A 181 12.82 -3.04 8.22
CA LEU A 181 11.90 -2.07 8.81
C LEU A 181 10.60 -2.71 9.32
N ALA A 182 10.01 -3.63 8.55
CA ALA A 182 8.65 -4.11 8.76
C ALA A 182 8.59 -5.43 9.54
N THR A 183 7.65 -5.50 10.48
CA THR A 183 7.31 -6.73 11.22
C THR A 183 6.18 -7.51 10.54
N LEU A 184 5.35 -6.83 9.72
CA LEU A 184 4.27 -7.42 8.94
C LEU A 184 4.29 -6.89 7.50
N ILE A 185 4.12 -7.78 6.52
CA ILE A 185 4.05 -7.41 5.10
C ILE A 185 2.66 -7.72 4.56
N ILE A 186 2.08 -6.76 3.84
CA ILE A 186 0.90 -6.92 3.00
C ILE A 186 1.38 -6.93 1.54
N PRO A 187 1.42 -8.10 0.88
CA PRO A 187 1.94 -8.22 -0.47
C PRO A 187 0.94 -7.69 -1.51
N GLY A 188 1.41 -7.51 -2.75
CA GLY A 188 0.59 -7.00 -3.85
C GLY A 188 -0.63 -7.86 -4.16
N HIS A 189 -0.57 -9.18 -3.99
CA HIS A 189 -1.61 -10.13 -4.40
C HIS A 189 -1.89 -11.25 -3.37
N GLY A 190 -2.13 -10.96 -2.09
CA GLY A 190 -2.44 -12.05 -1.16
C GLY A 190 -2.72 -11.62 0.28
N ALA A 191 -2.70 -12.61 1.17
CA ALA A 191 -2.86 -12.37 2.60
C ALA A 191 -1.59 -11.74 3.21
N PRO A 192 -1.72 -10.93 4.27
CA PRO A 192 -0.58 -10.47 5.06
C PRO A 192 0.23 -11.63 5.62
N PHE A 193 1.53 -11.41 5.81
CA PHE A 193 2.42 -12.39 6.42
C PHE A 193 3.50 -11.73 7.28
N VAL A 194 3.92 -12.46 8.32
CA VAL A 194 5.10 -12.11 9.12
C VAL A 194 6.33 -12.65 8.40
N PRO A 195 7.35 -11.82 8.09
CA PRO A 195 8.54 -12.28 7.41
C PRO A 195 9.32 -13.30 8.23
N ASP A 196 9.92 -14.27 7.55
CA ASP A 196 10.76 -15.31 8.15
C ASP A 196 11.97 -15.63 7.26
N ALA A 197 12.74 -16.65 7.65
CA ALA A 197 13.94 -17.07 6.89
C ALA A 197 13.64 -17.58 5.48
N SER A 198 12.39 -17.91 5.15
CA SER A 198 11.96 -18.36 3.83
C SER A 198 11.43 -17.23 2.94
N THR A 199 11.23 -16.03 3.50
CA THR A 199 10.74 -14.87 2.75
C THR A 199 11.76 -14.47 1.69
N PRO A 200 11.37 -14.35 0.40
CA PRO A 200 12.27 -13.91 -0.65
C PRO A 200 12.89 -12.55 -0.33
N ARG A 201 14.22 -12.45 -0.48
CA ARG A 201 14.97 -11.20 -0.35
C ARG A 201 15.23 -10.61 -1.72
#